data_AF-A0AAW1P8Y4-F1
#
_entry.id   AF-A0AAW1P8Y4-F1
#
_cell.length_a   1.000
_cell.length_b   1.000
_cell.length_c   1.000
_cell.angle_alpha   90.00
_cell.angle_beta   90.00
_cell.angle_gamma   90.00
#
_symmetry.space_group_name_H-M   'P 1'
#
loop_
_entity.id
_entity.type
_entity.pdbx_description
1 polymer ?
#
loop_
_entity_poly.entity_id
_entity_poly.type
_entity_poly.pdbx_seq_one_letter_code
_entity_poly.pdbx_strand_id
1 'polypeptide(L)'
;MGEGLAGKPVITLAELVEHSSGDALWLAIDDYVYDITEWRHTHPGGPVVLQNCAGSDASEAFRAYHPAWARRYLERLCVGRLAARQAVTPLAAAHAQLLADLQAEGLFTVNLWDYTRVAVGVTTLLAGAVVCVLQQRAVLGAVLLAAFWQQVAFVGHDCGHSAVFQSRRCNQLLGLGVTAACGISYSWWVDTHNVHHIHPNAAEHDPDIQFMPLLAISPVFFKSITSRYHNAVLLFDRFARQLISWQHITFFPLLMVAKYGLYGQALQQLSSGRAYLHRPSEAAAQLLFFLWVGCLTGCLHSWAARVAFIIVAHAAFAVLHLQICLSHFSRDVYKLESGEQDWLTRQVLSTQNWSCPAWLDFFHDEEHHMCNSSCS
;
A
#
# COMPACT_ATOMS: atom_id res chain seq x y z
N MET A 1 -5.42 -31.28 -8.66
CA MET A 1 -4.40 -30.78 -9.61
C MET A 1 -4.06 -31.93 -10.54
N GLY A 2 -4.29 -31.73 -11.83
CA GLY A 2 -4.39 -32.79 -12.84
C GLY A 2 -3.05 -33.26 -13.41
N GLU A 3 -3.15 -34.34 -14.17
CA GLU A 3 -2.09 -35.17 -14.79
C GLU A 3 -1.04 -34.43 -15.65
N GLY A 4 -1.16 -33.11 -15.85
CA GLY A 4 -0.25 -32.28 -16.68
C GLY A 4 1.09 -31.87 -16.03
N LEU A 5 1.41 -32.40 -14.85
CA LEU A 5 2.65 -32.09 -14.11
C LEU A 5 3.65 -33.26 -14.11
N ALA A 6 3.26 -34.43 -14.63
CA ALA A 6 4.14 -35.59 -14.75
C ALA A 6 5.15 -35.37 -15.89
N GLY A 7 6.45 -35.46 -15.59
CA GLY A 7 7.54 -35.37 -16.59
C GLY A 7 8.19 -33.99 -16.73
N LYS A 8 7.82 -33.00 -15.91
CA LYS A 8 8.49 -31.69 -15.89
C LYS A 8 9.87 -31.76 -15.20
N PRO A 9 10.84 -30.94 -15.62
CA PRO A 9 12.18 -30.94 -15.05
C PRO A 9 12.16 -30.57 -13.55
N VAL A 10 13.15 -31.07 -12.83
CA VAL A 10 13.38 -30.73 -11.43
C VAL A 10 14.31 -29.51 -11.39
N ILE A 11 13.85 -28.44 -10.76
CA ILE A 11 14.56 -27.15 -10.65
C ILE A 11 15.10 -27.00 -9.24
N THR A 12 16.36 -26.57 -9.10
CA THR A 12 16.96 -26.35 -7.78
C THR A 12 16.64 -24.96 -7.24
N LEU A 13 16.81 -24.75 -5.92
CA LEU A 13 16.65 -23.41 -5.34
C LEU A 13 17.68 -22.41 -5.90
N ALA A 14 18.91 -22.87 -6.16
CA ALA A 14 19.94 -22.02 -6.75
C ALA A 14 19.54 -21.54 -8.15
N GLU A 15 19.03 -22.46 -8.99
CA GLU A 15 18.51 -22.15 -10.32
C GLU A 15 17.30 -21.21 -10.25
N LEU A 16 16.39 -21.40 -9.29
CA LEU A 16 15.28 -20.45 -9.07
C LEU A 16 15.81 -19.03 -8.77
N VAL A 17 16.81 -18.90 -7.90
CA VAL A 17 17.40 -17.62 -7.51
C VAL A 17 18.14 -16.94 -8.67
N GLU A 18 18.74 -17.70 -9.59
CA GLU A 18 19.34 -17.13 -10.81
C GLU A 18 18.31 -16.38 -11.67
N HIS A 19 17.02 -16.76 -11.58
CA HIS A 19 15.89 -16.17 -12.28
C HIS A 19 15.14 -15.12 -11.41
N SER A 20 15.87 -14.37 -10.57
CA SER A 20 15.30 -13.33 -9.70
C SER A 20 15.34 -11.91 -10.30
N SER A 21 16.00 -11.71 -11.44
CA SER A 21 16.18 -10.36 -12.03
C SER A 21 16.39 -10.38 -13.54
N GLY A 22 16.16 -9.23 -14.18
CA GLY A 22 16.38 -9.05 -15.62
C GLY A 22 15.22 -9.54 -16.48
N ASP A 23 15.56 -10.29 -17.55
CA ASP A 23 14.61 -10.74 -18.58
C ASP A 23 13.99 -12.12 -18.30
N ALA A 24 14.37 -12.78 -17.20
CA ALA A 24 13.81 -14.05 -16.78
C ALA A 24 13.39 -13.97 -15.31
N LEU A 25 12.10 -14.03 -15.04
CA LEU A 25 11.53 -13.95 -13.69
C LEU A 25 10.79 -15.24 -13.40
N TRP A 26 11.31 -16.02 -12.46
CA TRP A 26 10.67 -17.24 -11.97
C TRP A 26 10.26 -17.11 -10.51
N LEU A 27 9.21 -17.82 -10.09
CA LEU A 27 8.86 -17.97 -8.69
C LEU A 27 8.33 -19.38 -8.43
N ALA A 28 8.34 -19.81 -7.17
CA ALA A 28 7.75 -21.08 -6.77
C ALA A 28 6.39 -20.88 -6.08
N ILE A 29 5.42 -21.76 -6.36
CA ILE A 29 4.13 -21.88 -5.65
C ILE A 29 3.81 -23.37 -5.49
N ASP A 30 3.52 -23.80 -4.27
CA ASP A 30 3.11 -25.18 -3.93
C ASP A 30 4.03 -26.26 -4.54
N ASP A 31 5.36 -26.12 -4.38
CA ASP A 31 6.41 -27.03 -4.89
C ASP A 31 6.64 -27.01 -6.41
N TYR A 32 6.02 -26.10 -7.16
CA TYR A 32 6.24 -25.94 -8.61
C TYR A 32 6.83 -24.58 -8.94
N VAL A 33 7.64 -24.54 -10.00
CA VAL A 33 8.28 -23.31 -10.49
C VAL A 33 7.53 -22.81 -11.72
N TYR A 34 7.30 -21.50 -11.75
CA TYR A 34 6.53 -20.81 -12.78
C TYR A 34 7.35 -19.69 -13.40
N ASP A 35 7.37 -19.64 -14.73
CA ASP A 35 7.90 -18.51 -15.46
C ASP A 35 6.84 -17.41 -15.57
N ILE A 36 7.08 -16.32 -14.85
CA ILE A 36 6.19 -15.15 -14.77
C ILE A 36 6.69 -13.99 -15.64
N THR A 37 7.71 -14.22 -16.48
CA THR A 37 8.38 -13.20 -17.29
C THR A 37 7.36 -12.40 -18.08
N GLU A 38 6.65 -12.99 -19.02
CA GLU A 38 5.67 -12.27 -19.84
C GLU A 38 4.38 -11.97 -19.07
N TRP A 39 4.03 -12.84 -18.12
CA TRP A 39 2.81 -12.70 -17.32
C TRP A 39 2.79 -11.41 -16.49
N ARG A 40 3.96 -10.93 -16.05
CA ARG A 40 4.10 -9.72 -15.22
C ARG A 40 3.41 -8.49 -15.78
N HIS A 41 3.38 -8.34 -17.11
CA HIS A 41 2.79 -7.19 -17.79
C HIS A 41 1.26 -7.22 -17.79
N THR A 42 0.67 -8.38 -17.52
CA THR A 42 -0.78 -8.61 -17.53
C THR A 42 -1.34 -8.99 -16.16
N HIS A 43 -0.48 -9.22 -15.17
CA HIS A 43 -0.89 -9.57 -13.82
C HIS A 43 -1.72 -8.44 -13.19
N PRO A 44 -2.89 -8.72 -12.61
CA PRO A 44 -3.76 -7.69 -12.05
C PRO A 44 -3.16 -6.86 -10.90
N GLY A 45 -2.20 -7.41 -10.15
CA GLY A 45 -1.47 -6.72 -9.07
C GLY A 45 -0.29 -5.89 -9.57
N GLY A 46 0.01 -5.92 -10.86
CA GLY A 46 1.08 -5.16 -11.49
C GLY A 46 2.42 -5.90 -11.55
N PRO A 47 3.35 -5.44 -12.42
CA PRO A 47 4.62 -6.12 -12.65
C PRO A 47 5.59 -6.01 -11.46
N VAL A 48 5.49 -4.94 -10.67
CA VAL A 48 6.46 -4.63 -9.59
C VAL A 48 6.34 -5.64 -8.44
N VAL A 49 5.12 -6.04 -8.10
CA VAL A 49 4.81 -7.12 -7.14
C VAL A 49 5.55 -8.40 -7.52
N LEU A 50 5.41 -8.82 -8.78
CA LEU A 50 6.01 -10.05 -9.27
C LEU A 50 7.55 -9.96 -9.36
N GLN A 51 8.09 -8.79 -9.71
CA GLN A 51 9.53 -8.55 -9.69
C GLN A 51 10.12 -8.69 -8.28
N ASN A 52 9.39 -8.25 -7.26
CA ASN A 52 9.84 -8.36 -5.88
C ASN A 52 9.68 -9.78 -5.30
N CYS A 53 8.83 -10.62 -5.90
CA CYS A 53 8.71 -12.05 -5.52
C CYS A 53 9.63 -12.99 -6.33
N ALA A 54 10.27 -12.50 -7.39
CA ALA A 54 11.07 -13.34 -8.28
C ALA A 54 12.26 -13.97 -7.54
N GLY A 55 12.57 -15.22 -7.88
CA GLY A 55 13.60 -16.03 -7.25
C GLY A 55 13.25 -16.57 -5.86
N SER A 56 11.98 -16.48 -5.44
CA SER A 56 11.53 -16.92 -4.11
C SER A 56 10.35 -17.89 -4.17
N ASP A 57 10.07 -18.54 -3.04
CA ASP A 57 8.82 -19.26 -2.82
C ASP A 57 7.73 -18.28 -2.39
N ALA A 58 6.74 -18.09 -3.25
CA ALA A 58 5.61 -17.18 -3.07
C ALA A 58 4.32 -17.93 -2.70
N SER A 59 4.40 -19.17 -2.20
CA SER A 59 3.23 -20.00 -1.88
C SER A 59 2.27 -19.32 -0.90
N GLU A 60 2.78 -18.80 0.22
CA GLU A 60 1.94 -18.14 1.22
C GLU A 60 1.34 -16.83 0.70
N ALA A 61 2.14 -16.00 0.03
CA ALA A 61 1.64 -14.77 -0.61
C ALA A 61 0.56 -15.08 -1.67
N PHE A 62 0.73 -16.15 -2.46
CA PHE A 62 -0.28 -16.57 -3.42
C PHE A 62 -1.59 -16.95 -2.71
N ARG A 63 -1.53 -17.72 -1.63
CA ARG A 63 -2.73 -18.10 -0.85
C ARG A 63 -3.39 -16.91 -0.17
N ALA A 64 -2.62 -15.95 0.32
CA ALA A 64 -3.14 -14.76 1.00
C ALA A 64 -3.88 -13.81 0.04
N TYR A 65 -3.36 -13.61 -1.17
CA TYR A 65 -3.90 -12.58 -2.08
C TYR A 65 -4.75 -13.13 -3.24
N HIS A 66 -4.68 -14.43 -3.56
CA HIS A 66 -5.36 -14.96 -4.73
C HIS A 66 -6.55 -15.88 -4.39
N PRO A 67 -7.71 -15.68 -5.03
CA PRO A 67 -8.82 -16.61 -4.94
C PRO A 67 -8.50 -17.93 -5.67
N ALA A 68 -9.19 -19.01 -5.30
CA ALA A 68 -8.93 -20.36 -5.82
C ALA A 68 -8.93 -20.45 -7.37
N TRP A 69 -9.77 -19.68 -8.06
CA TRP A 69 -9.84 -19.68 -9.52
C TRP A 69 -8.57 -19.16 -10.20
N ALA A 70 -7.73 -18.37 -9.51
CA ALA A 70 -6.48 -17.85 -10.05
C ALA A 70 -5.47 -18.96 -10.39
N ARG A 71 -5.61 -20.14 -9.76
CA ARG A 71 -4.77 -21.32 -10.04
C ARG A 71 -4.84 -21.78 -11.50
N ARG A 72 -5.92 -21.49 -12.23
CA ARG A 72 -6.07 -21.85 -13.66
C ARG A 72 -5.01 -21.22 -14.57
N TYR A 73 -4.40 -20.11 -14.15
CA TYR A 73 -3.35 -19.45 -14.93
C TYR A 73 -1.98 -20.12 -14.73
N LEU A 74 -1.76 -20.73 -13.56
CA LEU A 74 -0.48 -21.33 -13.17
C LEU A 74 -0.08 -22.49 -14.09
N GLU A 75 -1.05 -23.31 -14.54
CA GLU A 75 -0.76 -24.49 -15.37
C GLU A 75 0.04 -24.16 -16.64
N ARG A 76 -0.25 -23.01 -17.27
CA ARG A 76 0.42 -22.54 -18.49
C ARG A 76 1.81 -21.96 -18.25
N LEU A 77 2.09 -21.52 -17.02
CA LEU A 77 3.34 -20.86 -16.64
C LEU A 77 4.35 -21.84 -16.03
N CYS A 78 3.90 -23.05 -15.66
CA CYS A 78 4.73 -24.00 -14.94
C CYS A 78 5.87 -24.55 -15.82
N VAL A 79 7.11 -24.36 -15.37
CA VAL A 79 8.32 -24.82 -16.07
C VAL A 79 8.92 -26.07 -15.44
N GLY A 80 8.68 -26.32 -14.15
CA GLY A 80 9.29 -27.45 -13.45
C GLY A 80 8.73 -27.68 -12.05
N ARG A 81 9.27 -28.69 -11.37
CA ARG A 81 9.02 -28.99 -9.96
C ARG A 81 10.24 -28.58 -9.14
N LEU A 82 10.04 -27.90 -8.02
CA LEU A 82 11.12 -27.53 -7.12
C LEU A 82 11.70 -28.78 -6.43
N ALA A 83 13.03 -28.89 -6.39
CA ALA A 83 13.75 -30.05 -5.89
C ALA A 83 13.53 -30.32 -4.39
N ALA A 84 13.42 -29.25 -3.61
CA ALA A 84 13.20 -29.30 -2.17
C ALA A 84 11.77 -28.87 -1.87
N ARG A 85 10.98 -29.78 -1.30
CA ARG A 85 9.67 -29.46 -0.75
C ARG A 85 9.85 -28.68 0.53
N GLN A 86 9.27 -27.48 0.60
CA GLN A 86 9.33 -26.69 1.82
C GLN A 86 8.39 -27.33 2.86
N ALA A 87 8.91 -27.56 4.08
CA ALA A 87 8.06 -28.05 5.16
C ALA A 87 7.08 -26.94 5.57
N VAL A 88 5.80 -27.29 5.72
CA VAL A 88 4.80 -26.36 6.24
C VAL A 88 5.16 -26.04 7.69
N THR A 89 5.36 -24.76 7.99
CA THR A 89 5.68 -24.32 9.35
C THR A 89 4.43 -24.38 10.23
N PRO A 90 4.57 -24.50 11.57
CA PRO A 90 3.43 -24.41 12.49
C PRO A 90 2.64 -23.11 12.32
N LEU A 91 3.31 -22.00 12.03
CA LEU A 91 2.69 -20.70 11.78
C LEU A 91 1.83 -20.72 10.50
N ALA A 92 2.35 -21.26 9.40
CA ALA A 92 1.61 -21.40 8.15
C ALA A 92 0.37 -22.30 8.31
N ALA A 93 0.49 -23.40 9.06
CA ALA A 93 -0.64 -24.27 9.37
C ALA A 93 -1.71 -23.54 10.22
N ALA A 94 -1.28 -22.77 11.23
CA ALA A 94 -2.20 -22.00 12.08
C ALA A 94 -2.91 -20.89 11.30
N HIS A 95 -2.21 -20.19 10.40
CA HIS A 95 -2.80 -19.17 9.54
C HIS A 95 -3.79 -19.77 8.53
N ALA A 96 -3.47 -20.92 7.93
CA ALA A 96 -4.41 -21.62 7.05
C ALA A 96 -5.70 -22.04 7.78
N GLN A 97 -5.60 -22.50 9.04
CA GLN A 97 -6.76 -22.81 9.86
C GLN A 97 -7.58 -21.55 10.16
N LEU A 98 -6.91 -20.46 10.58
CA LEU A 98 -7.57 -19.18 10.85
C LEU A 98 -8.34 -18.67 9.61
N LEU A 99 -7.72 -18.69 8.43
CA LEU A 99 -8.40 -18.29 7.20
C LEU A 99 -9.63 -19.16 6.90
N ALA A 100 -9.54 -20.48 7.13
CA ALA A 100 -10.68 -21.37 6.95
C ALA A 100 -11.83 -21.05 7.92
N ASP A 101 -11.51 -20.72 9.18
CA ASP A 101 -12.48 -20.34 10.21
C ASP A 101 -13.16 -19.01 9.85
N LEU A 102 -12.38 -17.97 9.51
CA LEU A 102 -12.91 -16.66 9.08
C LEU A 102 -13.80 -16.78 7.83
N GLN A 103 -13.42 -17.65 6.89
CA GLN A 103 -14.21 -17.92 5.70
C GLN A 103 -15.51 -18.65 6.02
N ALA A 104 -15.49 -19.59 6.96
CA ALA A 104 -16.68 -20.31 7.42
C ALA A 104 -17.66 -19.39 8.16
N GLU A 105 -17.16 -18.37 8.85
CA GLU A 105 -17.96 -17.31 9.49
C GLU A 105 -18.50 -16.27 8.49
N GLY A 106 -18.04 -16.31 7.23
CA GLY A 106 -18.50 -15.38 6.18
C GLY A 106 -17.90 -13.98 6.28
N LEU A 107 -16.81 -13.79 7.04
CA LEU A 107 -16.18 -12.49 7.27
C LEU A 107 -15.52 -11.90 6.01
N PHE A 108 -15.24 -12.73 5.01
CA PHE A 108 -14.77 -12.26 3.69
C PHE A 108 -15.91 -11.82 2.74
N THR A 109 -17.16 -11.74 3.23
CA THR A 109 -18.29 -11.21 2.45
C THR A 109 -18.51 -9.75 2.78
N VAL A 110 -18.40 -8.89 1.76
CA VAL A 110 -18.55 -7.45 1.93
C VAL A 110 -20.01 -7.10 2.19
N ASN A 111 -20.29 -6.48 3.32
CA ASN A 111 -21.58 -5.87 3.59
C ASN A 111 -21.59 -4.41 3.14
N LEU A 112 -22.22 -4.13 1.99
CA LEU A 112 -22.31 -2.78 1.42
C LEU A 112 -23.02 -1.76 2.34
N TRP A 113 -23.75 -2.23 3.36
CA TRP A 113 -24.33 -1.35 4.37
C TRP A 113 -23.26 -0.62 5.20
N ASP A 114 -22.13 -1.27 5.46
CA ASP A 114 -21.05 -0.67 6.25
C ASP A 114 -20.40 0.49 5.45
N TYR A 115 -20.21 0.32 4.14
CA TYR A 115 -19.81 1.42 3.25
C TYR A 115 -20.88 2.51 3.11
N THR A 116 -22.15 2.24 3.38
CA THR A 116 -23.19 3.28 3.43
C THR A 116 -22.96 4.21 4.63
N ARG A 117 -22.56 3.67 5.79
CA ARG A 117 -22.21 4.47 6.98
C ARG A 117 -20.98 5.33 6.71
N VAL A 118 -19.95 4.75 6.09
CA VAL A 118 -18.76 5.49 5.65
C VAL A 118 -19.16 6.61 4.69
N ALA A 119 -20.00 6.33 3.69
CA ALA A 119 -20.48 7.31 2.72
C ALA A 119 -21.22 8.48 3.40
N VAL A 120 -22.07 8.20 4.39
CA VAL A 120 -22.76 9.23 5.19
C VAL A 120 -21.75 10.06 5.99
N GLY A 121 -20.77 9.41 6.63
CA GLY A 121 -19.72 10.06 7.40
C GLY A 121 -18.87 11.02 6.55
N VAL A 122 -18.32 10.55 5.43
CA VAL A 122 -17.51 11.39 4.54
C VAL A 122 -18.33 12.53 3.93
N THR A 123 -19.59 12.28 3.55
CA THR A 123 -20.47 13.33 3.02
C THR A 123 -20.77 14.39 4.09
N THR A 124 -20.97 13.97 5.33
CA THR A 124 -21.22 14.87 6.47
C THR A 124 -19.98 15.74 6.77
N LEU A 125 -18.79 15.15 6.77
CA LEU A 125 -17.53 15.88 6.96
C LEU A 125 -17.31 16.92 5.85
N LEU A 126 -17.52 16.53 4.57
CA LEU A 126 -17.38 17.44 3.44
C LEU A 126 -18.42 18.57 3.49
N ALA A 127 -19.69 18.24 3.75
CA ALA A 127 -20.74 19.24 3.88
C ALA A 127 -20.45 20.21 5.04
N GLY A 128 -19.99 19.70 6.19
CA GLY A 128 -19.57 20.50 7.32
C GLY A 128 -18.39 21.43 6.99
N ALA A 129 -17.39 20.93 6.27
CA ALA A 129 -16.27 21.74 5.79
C ALA A 129 -16.74 22.87 4.86
N VAL A 130 -17.61 22.57 3.90
CA VAL A 130 -18.18 23.55 2.96
C VAL A 130 -18.98 24.61 3.72
N VAL A 131 -19.88 24.21 4.63
CA VAL A 131 -20.67 25.14 5.45
C VAL A 131 -19.75 26.04 6.28
N CYS A 132 -18.72 25.49 6.91
CA CYS A 132 -17.76 26.28 7.68
C CYS A 132 -17.04 27.30 6.82
N VAL A 133 -16.60 26.91 5.61
CA VAL A 133 -15.94 27.82 4.67
C VAL A 133 -16.87 28.94 4.22
N LEU A 134 -18.12 28.63 3.87
CA LEU A 134 -19.12 29.63 3.48
C LEU A 134 -19.42 30.61 4.63
N GLN A 135 -19.42 30.12 5.88
CA GLN A 135 -19.52 30.93 7.09
C GLN A 135 -18.20 31.60 7.51
N GLN A 136 -17.15 31.53 6.67
CA GLN A 136 -15.84 32.14 6.91
C GLN A 136 -15.08 31.57 8.13
N ARG A 137 -15.45 30.38 8.60
CA ARG A 137 -14.79 29.64 9.69
C ARG A 137 -13.66 28.77 9.13
N ALA A 138 -12.59 29.42 8.67
CA ALA A 138 -11.50 28.77 7.96
C ALA A 138 -10.86 27.59 8.74
N VAL A 139 -10.48 27.80 10.00
CA VAL A 139 -9.76 26.76 10.78
C VAL A 139 -10.62 25.51 10.99
N LEU A 140 -11.88 25.67 11.38
CA LEU A 140 -12.79 24.53 11.59
C LEU A 140 -13.08 23.81 10.27
N GLY A 141 -13.33 24.56 9.19
CA GLY A 141 -13.53 23.98 7.87
C GLY A 141 -12.32 23.18 7.38
N ALA A 142 -11.10 23.66 7.68
CA ALA A 142 -9.85 22.99 7.33
C ALA A 142 -9.66 21.66 8.08
N VAL A 143 -9.98 21.62 9.38
CA VAL A 143 -9.92 20.38 10.17
C VAL A 143 -10.94 19.35 9.68
N LEU A 144 -12.17 19.78 9.38
CA LEU A 144 -13.20 18.89 8.82
C LEU A 144 -12.81 18.37 7.42
N LEU A 145 -12.19 19.22 6.59
CA LEU A 145 -11.68 18.82 5.29
C LEU A 145 -10.54 17.81 5.40
N ALA A 146 -9.64 17.97 6.38
CA ALA A 146 -8.58 17.02 6.65
C ALA A 146 -9.12 15.65 7.08
N ALA A 147 -10.10 15.65 7.99
CA ALA A 147 -10.80 14.43 8.40
C ALA A 147 -11.52 13.76 7.22
N PHE A 148 -12.16 14.54 6.34
CA PHE A 148 -12.74 14.02 5.10
C PHE A 148 -11.70 13.34 4.22
N TRP A 149 -10.54 13.98 3.98
CA TRP A 149 -9.48 13.39 3.17
C TRP A 149 -8.92 12.10 3.77
N GLN A 150 -8.74 12.04 5.09
CA GLN A 150 -8.30 10.84 5.79
C GLN A 150 -9.27 9.68 5.53
N GLN A 151 -10.56 9.89 5.76
CA GLN A 151 -11.59 8.87 5.56
C GLN A 151 -11.69 8.40 4.10
N VAL A 152 -11.55 9.32 3.15
CA VAL A 152 -11.54 8.99 1.73
C VAL A 152 -10.27 8.21 1.34
N ALA A 153 -9.14 8.45 2.00
CA ALA A 153 -7.92 7.67 1.77
C ALA A 153 -8.09 6.20 2.20
N PHE A 154 -8.79 5.93 3.32
CA PHE A 154 -9.13 4.56 3.75
C PHE A 154 -10.03 3.84 2.74
N VAL A 155 -11.06 4.51 2.21
CA VAL A 155 -11.86 3.96 1.10
C VAL A 155 -10.97 3.65 -0.13
N GLY A 156 -9.97 4.49 -0.39
CA GLY A 156 -8.96 4.25 -1.42
C GLY A 156 -8.12 3.01 -1.16
N HIS A 157 -7.67 2.82 0.08
CA HIS A 157 -6.92 1.64 0.51
C HIS A 157 -7.72 0.36 0.22
N ASP A 158 -8.98 0.30 0.67
CA ASP A 158 -9.85 -0.85 0.45
C ASP A 158 -10.10 -1.12 -1.04
N CYS A 159 -10.26 -0.06 -1.85
CA CYS A 159 -10.40 -0.20 -3.29
C CYS A 159 -9.15 -0.83 -3.91
N GLY A 160 -7.97 -0.42 -3.45
CA GLY A 160 -6.68 -0.92 -3.94
C GLY A 160 -6.51 -2.42 -3.74
N HIS A 161 -7.03 -2.91 -2.62
CA HIS A 161 -7.10 -4.33 -2.27
C HIS A 161 -8.29 -5.08 -2.88
N SER A 162 -9.13 -4.38 -3.65
CA SER A 162 -10.38 -4.90 -4.22
C SER A 162 -11.40 -5.37 -3.17
N ALA A 163 -11.36 -4.78 -1.98
CA ALA A 163 -12.20 -5.14 -0.84
C ALA A 163 -13.60 -4.49 -0.88
N VAL A 164 -13.81 -3.41 -1.65
CA VAL A 164 -15.13 -2.74 -1.72
C VAL A 164 -16.10 -3.46 -2.66
N PHE A 165 -15.66 -3.75 -3.88
CA PHE A 165 -16.48 -4.41 -4.90
C PHE A 165 -15.79 -5.67 -5.43
N GLN A 166 -16.58 -6.68 -5.81
CA GLN A 166 -16.06 -7.83 -6.57
C GLN A 166 -15.57 -7.47 -7.97
N SER A 167 -16.06 -6.35 -8.53
CA SER A 167 -15.68 -5.87 -9.85
C SER A 167 -14.46 -4.95 -9.76
N ARG A 168 -13.34 -5.40 -10.35
CA ARG A 168 -12.11 -4.60 -10.49
C ARG A 168 -12.38 -3.23 -11.11
N ARG A 169 -13.25 -3.16 -12.12
CA ARG A 169 -13.60 -1.89 -12.78
C ARG A 169 -14.31 -0.93 -11.82
N CYS A 170 -15.17 -1.44 -10.94
CA CYS A 170 -15.86 -0.63 -9.95
C CYS A 170 -14.87 -0.07 -8.91
N ASN A 171 -13.94 -0.88 -8.40
CA ASN A 171 -12.88 -0.41 -7.50
C ASN A 171 -11.98 0.64 -8.18
N GLN A 172 -11.61 0.43 -9.45
CA GLN A 172 -10.81 1.40 -10.21
C GLN A 172 -11.53 2.74 -10.42
N LEU A 173 -12.84 2.71 -10.70
CA LEU A 173 -13.64 3.93 -10.83
C LEU A 173 -13.78 4.65 -9.47
N LEU A 174 -13.97 3.91 -8.38
CA LEU A 174 -14.01 4.49 -7.04
C LEU A 174 -12.64 5.07 -6.65
N GLY A 175 -11.54 4.39 -6.98
CA GLY A 175 -10.17 4.89 -6.80
C GLY A 175 -9.86 6.18 -7.57
N LEU A 176 -10.40 6.34 -8.78
CA LEU A 176 -10.37 7.64 -9.48
C LEU A 176 -11.14 8.72 -8.72
N GLY A 177 -12.30 8.37 -8.16
CA GLY A 177 -13.08 9.25 -7.29
C GLY A 177 -12.29 9.66 -6.04
N VAL A 178 -11.58 8.72 -5.41
CA VAL A 178 -10.69 8.97 -4.28
C VAL A 178 -9.59 9.95 -4.68
N THR A 179 -8.95 9.75 -5.84
CA THR A 179 -7.93 10.68 -6.35
C THR A 179 -8.49 12.09 -6.51
N ALA A 180 -9.68 12.22 -7.10
CA ALA A 180 -10.35 13.51 -7.25
C ALA A 180 -10.76 14.16 -5.92
N ALA A 181 -11.03 13.36 -4.90
CA ALA A 181 -11.49 13.83 -3.59
C ALA A 181 -10.36 14.15 -2.61
N CYS A 182 -9.26 13.39 -2.58
CA CYS A 182 -8.18 13.61 -1.60
C CYS A 182 -6.87 14.13 -2.21
N GLY A 183 -6.70 14.00 -3.53
CA GLY A 183 -5.52 14.41 -4.28
C GLY A 183 -4.35 13.44 -4.20
N ILE A 184 -4.56 12.24 -3.65
CA ILE A 184 -3.58 11.14 -3.66
C ILE A 184 -3.82 10.31 -4.92
N SER A 185 -2.77 10.10 -5.73
CA SER A 185 -2.86 9.28 -6.93
C SER A 185 -3.10 7.83 -6.56
N TYR A 186 -4.24 7.30 -7.01
CA TYR A 186 -4.59 5.90 -6.80
C TYR A 186 -3.63 4.94 -7.50
N SER A 187 -3.14 5.26 -8.71
CA SER A 187 -2.17 4.39 -9.38
C SER A 187 -0.85 4.34 -8.63
N TRP A 188 -0.31 5.51 -8.23
CA TRP A 188 0.92 5.57 -7.46
C TRP A 188 0.79 4.75 -6.18
N TRP A 189 -0.31 4.96 -5.45
CA TRP A 189 -0.56 4.28 -4.19
C TRP A 189 -0.65 2.77 -4.38
N VAL A 190 -1.44 2.26 -5.33
CA VAL A 190 -1.55 0.81 -5.58
C VAL A 190 -0.19 0.21 -5.97
N ASP A 191 0.62 0.93 -6.75
CA ASP A 191 1.93 0.45 -7.20
C ASP A 191 2.95 0.36 -6.04
N THR A 192 2.98 1.34 -5.12
CA THR A 192 3.90 1.31 -3.95
C THR A 192 3.39 0.39 -2.86
N HIS A 193 2.11 0.53 -2.51
CA HIS A 193 1.48 -0.12 -1.37
C HIS A 193 1.44 -1.64 -1.54
N ASN A 194 1.17 -2.13 -2.74
CA ASN A 194 1.20 -3.57 -2.99
C ASN A 194 2.60 -4.16 -2.81
N VAL A 195 3.67 -3.37 -3.02
CA VAL A 195 5.04 -3.81 -2.75
C VAL A 195 5.30 -3.84 -1.25
N HIS A 196 4.84 -2.83 -0.52
CA HIS A 196 4.86 -2.81 0.95
C HIS A 196 4.21 -4.06 1.53
N HIS A 197 3.02 -4.43 1.06
CA HIS A 197 2.29 -5.63 1.53
C HIS A 197 3.02 -6.96 1.29
N ILE A 198 3.85 -7.04 0.25
CA ILE A 198 4.62 -8.26 -0.03
C ILE A 198 5.83 -8.37 0.90
N HIS A 199 6.55 -7.26 1.08
CA HIS A 199 7.80 -7.22 1.83
C HIS A 199 7.80 -6.05 2.82
N PRO A 200 6.88 -6.05 3.79
CA PRO A 200 6.73 -4.92 4.70
C PRO A 200 7.98 -4.78 5.56
N ASN A 201 8.41 -3.54 5.81
CA ASN A 201 9.62 -3.23 6.57
C ASN A 201 10.93 -3.84 6.02
N ALA A 202 10.94 -4.35 4.78
CA ALA A 202 12.16 -4.82 4.16
C ALA A 202 12.96 -3.63 3.62
N ALA A 203 14.09 -3.31 4.26
CA ALA A 203 14.83 -2.06 4.04
C ALA A 203 15.11 -1.71 2.56
N GLU A 204 15.42 -2.73 1.75
CA GLU A 204 15.80 -2.55 0.34
C GLU A 204 14.62 -2.67 -0.63
N HIS A 205 13.46 -3.15 -0.20
CA HIS A 205 12.34 -3.47 -1.11
C HIS A 205 11.09 -2.64 -0.84
N ASP A 206 10.84 -2.31 0.43
CA ASP A 206 9.67 -1.56 0.87
C ASP A 206 9.83 -0.06 0.61
N PRO A 207 9.11 0.54 -0.34
CA PRO A 207 9.20 1.97 -0.61
C PRO A 207 8.62 2.83 0.52
N ASP A 208 7.72 2.28 1.36
CA ASP A 208 6.98 3.04 2.35
C ASP A 208 7.80 3.34 3.62
N ILE A 209 9.06 2.89 3.64
CA ILE A 209 10.03 3.18 4.70
C ILE A 209 11.29 3.91 4.20
N GLN A 210 11.36 4.25 2.92
CA GLN A 210 12.58 4.75 2.24
C GLN A 210 12.62 6.28 2.13
N PHE A 211 12.62 6.98 3.27
CA PHE A 211 12.53 8.45 3.33
C PHE A 211 13.88 9.20 3.30
N MET A 212 14.96 8.52 2.92
CA MET A 212 16.28 9.13 2.83
C MET A 212 16.28 10.30 1.82
N PRO A 213 16.89 11.45 2.13
CA PRO A 213 17.75 11.74 3.29
C PRO A 213 17.03 12.41 4.47
N LEU A 214 15.69 12.56 4.44
CA LEU A 214 14.94 13.36 5.42
C LEU A 214 14.69 12.63 6.74
N LEU A 215 14.42 11.33 6.67
CA LEU A 215 14.06 10.50 7.81
C LEU A 215 14.71 9.12 7.67
N ALA A 216 15.30 8.62 8.76
CA ALA A 216 15.77 7.24 8.87
C ALA A 216 14.94 6.54 9.95
N ILE A 217 14.05 5.65 9.53
CA ILE A 217 13.13 4.96 10.46
C ILE A 217 13.79 3.85 11.27
N SER A 218 14.97 3.39 10.83
CA SER A 218 15.73 2.31 11.48
C SER A 218 17.24 2.55 11.33
N PRO A 219 18.08 2.06 12.27
CA PRO A 219 19.54 2.11 12.16
C PRO A 219 20.11 1.46 10.89
N VAL A 220 19.34 0.59 10.21
CA VAL A 220 19.74 0.00 8.92
C VAL A 220 20.05 1.09 7.88
N PHE A 221 19.35 2.23 7.93
CA PHE A 221 19.55 3.37 7.04
C PHE A 221 20.74 4.27 7.41
N PHE A 222 21.49 3.97 8.48
CA PHE A 222 22.76 4.66 8.81
C PHE A 222 23.95 4.18 7.97
N LYS A 223 23.66 3.48 6.88
CA LYS A 223 24.57 3.11 5.80
C LYS A 223 23.82 3.26 4.49
N SER A 224 24.53 3.54 3.40
CA SER A 224 23.90 3.59 2.08
C SER A 224 23.40 2.20 1.69
N ILE A 225 22.16 2.14 1.20
CA ILE A 225 21.55 0.90 0.70
C ILE A 225 21.00 1.11 -0.71
N THR A 226 20.88 0.04 -1.48
CA THR A 226 20.26 0.10 -2.81
C THR A 226 18.79 -0.30 -2.70
N SER A 227 17.89 0.63 -3.02
CA SER A 227 16.48 0.33 -3.14
C SER A 227 16.22 -0.46 -4.43
N ARG A 228 15.67 -1.67 -4.29
CA ARG A 228 15.20 -2.51 -5.40
C ARG A 228 13.94 -1.95 -6.06
N TYR A 229 13.05 -1.30 -5.31
CA TYR A 229 11.85 -0.67 -5.86
C TYR A 229 12.20 0.53 -6.77
N HIS A 230 12.90 1.52 -6.23
CA HIS A 230 13.31 2.71 -6.99
C HIS A 230 14.48 2.45 -7.96
N ASN A 231 15.16 1.29 -7.87
CA ASN A 231 16.42 1.01 -8.56
C ASN A 231 17.45 2.14 -8.38
N ALA A 232 17.60 2.62 -7.14
CA ALA A 232 18.41 3.78 -6.78
C ALA A 232 19.11 3.59 -5.44
N VAL A 233 20.24 4.26 -5.25
CA VAL A 233 20.98 4.22 -3.98
C VAL A 233 20.44 5.28 -3.01
N LEU A 234 19.99 4.84 -1.84
CA LEU A 234 19.63 5.70 -0.72
C LEU A 234 20.91 6.03 0.04
N LEU A 235 21.44 7.23 -0.19
CA LEU A 235 22.73 7.64 0.35
C LEU A 235 22.64 8.05 1.82
N PHE A 236 23.53 7.49 2.65
CA PHE A 236 23.81 8.00 3.99
C PHE A 236 25.12 8.79 3.99
N ASP A 237 25.09 9.97 3.39
CA ASP A 237 26.22 10.90 3.33
C ASP A 237 26.21 11.91 4.49
N ARG A 238 27.11 12.92 4.44
CA ARG A 238 27.18 13.96 5.48
C ARG A 238 25.90 14.80 5.55
N PHE A 239 25.23 15.01 4.41
CA PHE A 239 24.01 15.79 4.34
C PHE A 239 22.84 15.03 4.98
N ALA A 240 22.67 13.75 4.62
CA ALA A 240 21.67 12.88 5.24
C ALA A 240 21.91 12.75 6.76
N ARG A 241 23.16 12.53 7.18
CA ARG A 241 23.51 12.47 8.61
C ARG A 241 23.12 13.75 9.36
N GLN A 242 23.30 14.92 8.77
CA GLN A 242 22.93 16.19 9.39
C GLN A 242 21.42 16.30 9.58
N LEU A 243 20.64 16.02 8.54
CA LEU A 243 19.17 16.08 8.60
C LEU A 243 18.60 15.06 9.60
N ILE A 244 19.09 13.82 9.55
CA ILE A 244 18.69 12.74 10.45
C ILE A 244 19.04 13.07 11.90
N SER A 245 20.14 13.77 12.18
CA SER A 245 20.46 14.20 13.55
C SER A 245 19.40 15.12 14.16
N TRP A 246 18.64 15.84 13.32
CA TRP A 246 17.54 16.71 13.73
C TRP A 246 16.16 16.04 13.64
N GLN A 247 16.08 14.78 13.20
CA GLN A 247 14.79 14.11 12.95
C GLN A 247 13.87 14.06 14.18
N HIS A 248 14.44 14.00 15.38
CA HIS A 248 13.68 14.04 16.65
C HIS A 248 12.88 15.34 16.84
N ILE A 249 13.24 16.42 16.15
CA ILE A 249 12.49 17.70 16.15
C ILE A 249 11.70 17.85 14.84
N THR A 250 12.26 17.41 13.70
CA THR A 250 11.64 17.61 12.39
C THR A 250 10.58 16.57 12.03
N PHE A 251 10.47 15.44 12.74
CA PHE A 251 9.51 14.37 12.44
C PHE A 251 8.07 14.86 12.31
N PHE A 252 7.50 15.48 13.35
CA PHE A 252 6.12 15.97 13.30
C PHE A 252 5.90 17.10 12.28
N PRO A 253 6.78 18.13 12.17
CA PRO A 253 6.71 19.10 11.08
C PRO A 253 6.73 18.46 9.69
N LEU A 254 7.54 17.43 9.47
CA LEU A 254 7.58 16.70 8.20
C LEU A 254 6.26 15.98 7.93
N LEU A 255 5.64 15.33 8.93
CA LEU A 255 4.33 14.69 8.77
C LEU A 255 3.22 15.70 8.40
N MET A 256 3.28 16.92 8.95
CA MET A 256 2.35 18.03 8.63
C MET A 256 2.44 18.50 7.18
N VAL A 257 3.57 18.27 6.50
CA VAL A 257 3.76 18.66 5.10
C VAL A 257 3.89 17.47 4.15
N ALA A 258 3.92 16.22 4.66
CA ALA A 258 4.13 15.02 3.88
C ALA A 258 3.10 14.83 2.75
N LYS A 259 1.87 15.35 2.94
CA LYS A 259 0.82 15.32 1.90
C LYS A 259 1.27 16.02 0.60
N TYR A 260 2.09 17.07 0.69
CA TYR A 260 2.63 17.74 -0.50
C TYR A 260 3.62 16.84 -1.27
N GLY A 261 4.35 15.96 -0.55
CA GLY A 261 5.18 14.93 -1.17
C GLY A 261 4.34 13.95 -2.00
N LEU A 262 3.15 13.57 -1.51
CA LEU A 262 2.21 12.70 -2.25
C LEU A 262 1.76 13.34 -3.58
N TYR A 263 1.64 14.66 -3.65
CA TYR A 263 1.37 15.36 -4.92
C TYR A 263 2.55 15.28 -5.89
N GLY A 264 3.78 15.38 -5.38
CA GLY A 264 4.99 15.18 -6.17
C GLY A 264 5.03 13.75 -6.74
N GLN A 265 4.70 12.76 -5.92
CA GLN A 265 4.61 11.36 -6.34
C GLN A 265 3.55 11.14 -7.42
N ALA A 266 2.38 11.76 -7.29
CA ALA A 266 1.35 11.72 -8.33
C ALA A 266 1.84 12.29 -9.67
N LEU A 267 2.57 13.41 -9.65
CA LEU A 267 3.16 14.00 -10.86
C LEU A 267 4.27 13.12 -11.47
N GLN A 268 5.10 12.51 -10.62
CA GLN A 268 6.12 11.56 -11.05
C GLN A 268 5.47 10.33 -11.70
N GLN A 269 4.42 9.79 -11.10
CA GLN A 269 3.65 8.67 -11.65
C GLN A 269 3.07 9.00 -13.03
N LEU A 270 2.45 10.18 -13.17
CA LEU A 270 1.91 10.66 -14.44
C LEU A 270 2.98 10.85 -15.51
N SER A 271 4.25 11.08 -15.16
CA SER A 271 5.36 11.24 -16.12
C SER A 271 6.11 9.94 -16.43
N SER A 272 6.16 8.99 -15.50
CA SER A 272 6.93 7.73 -15.60
C SER A 272 6.42 6.72 -16.62
N GLY A 273 5.18 6.88 -17.09
CA GLY A 273 4.52 5.95 -18.01
C GLY A 273 4.00 4.65 -17.38
N ARG A 274 4.15 4.48 -16.05
CA ARG A 274 3.83 3.25 -15.31
C ARG A 274 2.46 3.25 -14.61
N ALA A 275 1.42 3.89 -15.17
CA ALA A 275 0.17 4.03 -14.45
C ALA A 275 -0.68 2.74 -14.44
N TYR A 276 -1.08 2.29 -13.24
CA TYR A 276 -2.10 1.27 -13.01
C TYR A 276 -3.44 1.61 -13.71
N LEU A 277 -3.84 2.88 -13.68
CA LEU A 277 -5.03 3.41 -14.35
C LEU A 277 -4.71 4.10 -15.67
N HIS A 278 -5.76 4.38 -16.44
CA HIS A 278 -5.67 5.18 -17.66
C HIS A 278 -5.17 6.61 -17.34
N ARG A 279 -3.95 6.95 -17.77
CA ARG A 279 -3.23 8.19 -17.43
C ARG A 279 -4.06 9.48 -17.60
N PRO A 280 -4.77 9.72 -18.72
CA PRO A 280 -5.60 10.91 -18.85
C PRO A 280 -6.72 11.01 -17.81
N SER A 281 -7.30 9.88 -17.41
CA SER A 281 -8.37 9.86 -16.41
C SER A 281 -7.83 10.20 -15.03
N GLU A 282 -6.64 9.71 -14.69
CA GLU A 282 -5.97 10.03 -13.43
C GLU A 282 -5.49 11.49 -13.39
N ALA A 283 -4.93 12.00 -14.49
CA ALA A 283 -4.58 13.42 -14.61
C ALA A 283 -5.81 14.33 -14.47
N ALA A 284 -6.95 13.94 -15.07
CA ALA A 284 -8.20 14.67 -14.92
C ALA A 284 -8.73 14.63 -13.48
N ALA A 285 -8.63 13.49 -12.80
CA ALA A 285 -8.99 13.38 -11.38
C ALA A 285 -8.10 14.26 -10.50
N GLN A 286 -6.78 14.23 -10.70
CA GLN A 286 -5.83 15.08 -9.97
C GLN A 286 -6.09 16.58 -10.22
N LEU A 287 -6.40 16.96 -11.47
CA LEU A 287 -6.77 18.32 -11.81
C LEU A 287 -8.07 18.73 -11.12
N LEU A 288 -9.08 17.87 -11.15
CA LEU A 288 -10.36 18.11 -10.49
C LEU A 288 -10.15 18.38 -8.99
N PHE A 289 -9.29 17.60 -8.32
CA PHE A 289 -8.92 17.82 -6.93
C PHE A 289 -8.44 19.25 -6.68
N PHE A 290 -7.42 19.70 -7.42
CA PHE A 290 -6.88 21.05 -7.23
C PHE A 290 -7.89 22.15 -7.57
N LEU A 291 -8.74 21.93 -8.59
CA LEU A 291 -9.77 22.88 -8.98
C LEU A 291 -10.83 23.04 -7.88
N TRP A 292 -11.40 21.95 -7.36
CA TRP A 292 -12.48 22.08 -6.38
C TRP A 292 -11.98 22.57 -5.02
N VAL A 293 -10.79 22.12 -4.58
CA VAL A 293 -10.17 22.65 -3.34
C VAL A 293 -9.80 24.12 -3.50
N GLY A 294 -9.31 24.51 -4.69
CA GLY A 294 -9.02 25.90 -5.04
C GLY A 294 -10.29 26.76 -5.03
N CYS A 295 -11.39 26.29 -5.63
CA CYS A 295 -12.69 26.96 -5.60
C CYS A 295 -13.22 27.11 -4.18
N LEU A 296 -13.20 26.03 -3.38
CA LEU A 296 -13.63 26.06 -1.98
C LEU A 296 -12.82 27.08 -1.17
N THR A 297 -11.48 27.04 -1.30
CA THR A 297 -10.60 28.01 -0.64
C THR A 297 -10.89 29.45 -1.12
N GLY A 298 -11.21 29.63 -2.40
CA GLY A 298 -11.58 30.92 -3.00
C GLY A 298 -12.84 31.56 -2.39
N CYS A 299 -13.74 30.76 -1.79
CA CYS A 299 -14.92 31.27 -1.08
C CYS A 299 -14.59 32.01 0.23
N LEU A 300 -13.36 31.90 0.75
CA LEU A 300 -12.92 32.69 1.89
C LEU A 300 -12.56 34.12 1.43
N HIS A 301 -13.02 35.14 2.15
CA HIS A 301 -12.83 36.54 1.74
C HIS A 301 -11.40 37.06 1.96
N SER A 302 -10.74 36.62 3.04
CA SER A 302 -9.41 37.10 3.43
C SER A 302 -8.30 36.20 2.91
N TRP A 303 -7.22 36.81 2.39
CA TRP A 303 -6.02 36.06 1.99
C TRP A 303 -5.39 35.32 3.17
N ALA A 304 -5.37 35.93 4.36
CA ALA A 304 -4.88 35.27 5.56
C ALA A 304 -5.73 34.03 5.92
N ALA A 305 -7.06 34.11 5.75
CA ALA A 305 -7.95 32.98 5.99
C ALA A 305 -7.72 31.85 4.97
N ARG A 306 -7.47 32.17 3.70
CA ARG A 306 -7.14 31.19 2.64
C ARG A 306 -5.84 30.45 2.93
N VAL A 307 -4.80 31.20 3.29
CA VAL A 307 -3.49 30.63 3.64
C VAL A 307 -3.62 29.75 4.88
N ALA A 308 -4.30 30.25 5.93
CA ALA A 308 -4.55 29.48 7.14
C ALA A 308 -5.35 28.20 6.86
N PHE A 309 -6.39 28.26 6.03
CA PHE A 309 -7.19 27.10 5.64
C PHE A 309 -6.34 26.00 5.00
N ILE A 310 -5.52 26.35 4.01
CA ILE A 310 -4.66 25.37 3.33
C ILE A 310 -3.62 24.78 4.28
N ILE A 311 -2.91 25.61 5.04
CA ILE A 311 -1.88 25.13 5.98
C ILE A 311 -2.51 24.20 7.03
N VAL A 312 -3.61 24.61 7.65
CA VAL A 312 -4.28 23.81 8.69
C VAL A 312 -4.83 22.51 8.12
N ALA A 313 -5.42 22.52 6.92
CA ALA A 313 -6.00 21.30 6.32
C ALA A 313 -4.92 20.26 6.01
N HIS A 314 -3.76 20.69 5.49
CA HIS A 314 -2.65 19.77 5.20
C HIS A 314 -1.93 19.32 6.47
N ALA A 315 -1.76 20.22 7.45
CA ALA A 315 -1.19 19.89 8.74
C ALA A 315 -2.06 18.89 9.52
N ALA A 316 -3.38 19.09 9.55
CA ALA A 316 -4.31 18.20 10.24
C ALA A 316 -4.40 16.82 9.57
N PHE A 317 -4.12 16.72 8.27
CA PHE A 317 -4.01 15.43 7.57
C PHE A 317 -2.84 14.57 8.08
N ALA A 318 -1.88 15.14 8.82
CA ALA A 318 -0.80 14.39 9.46
C ALA A 318 -1.28 13.30 10.42
N VAL A 319 -2.53 13.39 10.91
CA VAL A 319 -3.13 12.33 11.73
C VAL A 319 -3.15 11.00 10.99
N LEU A 320 -3.47 11.00 9.69
CA LEU A 320 -3.40 9.78 8.86
C LEU A 320 -1.97 9.23 8.82
N HIS A 321 -0.98 10.08 8.52
CA HIS A 321 0.41 9.63 8.46
C HIS A 321 0.87 9.06 9.81
N LEU A 322 0.50 9.71 10.91
CA LEU A 322 0.85 9.24 12.25
C LEU A 322 0.24 7.86 12.54
N GLN A 323 -1.01 7.61 12.15
CA GLN A 323 -1.65 6.30 12.30
C GLN A 323 -0.86 5.21 11.56
N ILE A 324 -0.51 5.44 10.30
CA ILE A 324 0.28 4.48 9.50
C ILE A 324 1.67 4.26 10.12
N CYS A 325 2.34 5.33 10.58
CA CYS A 325 3.64 5.21 11.24
C CYS A 325 3.57 4.33 12.50
N LEU A 326 2.49 4.41 13.28
CA LEU A 326 2.35 3.64 14.52
C LEU A 326 2.23 2.12 14.28
N SER A 327 1.65 1.73 13.14
CA SER A 327 1.44 0.31 12.77
C SER A 327 2.70 -0.36 12.22
N HIS A 328 3.58 0.39 11.53
CA HIS A 328 4.76 -0.17 10.85
C HIS A 328 6.11 0.36 11.33
N PHE A 329 6.25 1.68 11.58
CA PHE A 329 7.57 2.25 11.92
C PHE A 329 8.03 1.90 13.34
N SER A 330 7.09 1.46 14.19
CA SER A 330 7.38 0.95 15.52
C SER A 330 7.95 -0.47 15.52
N ARG A 331 7.97 -1.13 14.35
CA ARG A 331 8.34 -2.53 14.16
C ARG A 331 9.74 -2.66 13.55
N ASP A 332 10.31 -3.85 13.69
CA ASP A 332 11.66 -4.10 13.22
C ASP A 332 11.74 -4.00 11.68
N VAL A 333 12.81 -3.36 11.21
CA VAL A 333 13.19 -3.28 9.80
C VAL A 333 14.25 -4.33 9.53
N TYR A 334 14.01 -5.19 8.54
CA TYR A 334 14.87 -6.34 8.25
C TYR A 334 15.47 -6.28 6.84
N LYS A 335 16.43 -7.18 6.58
CA LYS A 335 17.00 -7.42 5.26
C LYS A 335 16.57 -8.80 4.75
N LEU A 336 15.98 -8.83 3.57
CA LEU A 336 15.45 -10.04 2.92
C LEU A 336 16.51 -11.13 2.74
N GLU A 337 17.74 -10.75 2.38
CA GLU A 337 18.85 -11.67 2.10
C GLU A 337 19.33 -12.47 3.32
N SER A 338 18.92 -12.10 4.54
CA SER A 338 19.25 -12.87 5.74
C SER A 338 18.63 -14.28 5.73
N GLY A 339 17.52 -14.49 5.01
CA GLY A 339 16.83 -15.78 4.92
C GLY A 339 16.26 -16.28 6.25
N GLU A 340 16.29 -15.47 7.30
CA GLU A 340 16.01 -15.90 8.69
C GLU A 340 14.52 -16.10 8.97
N GLN A 341 13.63 -15.52 8.15
CA GLN A 341 12.19 -15.52 8.40
C GLN A 341 11.41 -15.89 7.13
N ASP A 342 10.39 -16.73 7.27
CA ASP A 342 9.42 -17.00 6.20
C ASP A 342 8.50 -15.80 5.95
N TRP A 343 7.76 -15.82 4.83
CA TRP A 343 6.90 -14.71 4.42
C TRP A 343 5.88 -14.33 5.50
N LEU A 344 5.20 -15.33 6.08
CA LEU A 344 4.13 -15.10 7.05
C LEU A 344 4.67 -14.54 8.37
N THR A 345 5.82 -15.04 8.83
CA THR A 345 6.51 -14.48 10.00
C THR A 345 6.80 -12.99 9.81
N ARG A 346 7.24 -12.58 8.62
CA ARG A 346 7.51 -11.16 8.32
C ARG A 346 6.24 -10.32 8.44
N GLN A 347 5.14 -10.78 7.84
CA GLN A 347 3.84 -10.09 7.91
C GLN A 347 3.37 -9.86 9.36
N VAL A 348 3.60 -10.82 10.25
CA VAL A 348 3.24 -10.69 11.67
C VAL A 348 4.18 -9.76 12.41
N LEU A 349 5.49 -9.86 12.17
CA LEU A 349 6.48 -9.11 12.93
C LEU A 349 6.57 -7.64 12.51
N SER A 350 6.30 -7.32 11.25
CA SER A 350 6.36 -5.97 10.67
C SER A 350 5.13 -5.10 10.96
N THR A 351 4.10 -5.66 11.59
CA THR A 351 2.81 -5.00 11.77
C THR A 351 2.40 -5.06 13.24
N GLN A 352 1.70 -4.02 13.70
CA GLN A 352 1.17 -3.95 15.06
C GLN A 352 -0.20 -3.28 15.07
N ASN A 353 -1.12 -3.87 15.83
CA ASN A 353 -2.45 -3.35 16.06
C ASN A 353 -2.51 -2.54 17.36
N TRP A 354 -3.42 -1.59 17.42
CA TRP A 354 -3.66 -0.71 18.56
C TRP A 354 -5.12 -0.83 19.00
N SER A 355 -5.34 -1.15 20.27
CA SER A 355 -6.70 -1.23 20.79
C SER A 355 -7.42 0.13 20.63
N CYS A 356 -8.42 0.18 19.77
CA CYS A 356 -9.22 1.37 19.51
C CYS A 356 -10.57 1.29 20.25
N PRO A 357 -10.95 2.30 21.05
CA PRO A 357 -12.30 2.37 21.60
C PRO A 357 -13.35 2.54 20.49
N ALA A 358 -14.52 1.89 20.63
CA ALA A 358 -15.57 1.88 19.61
C ALA A 358 -16.06 3.27 19.12
N TRP A 359 -15.87 4.33 19.91
CA TRP A 359 -16.24 5.70 19.49
C TRP A 359 -15.21 6.37 18.58
N LEU A 360 -13.96 5.88 18.58
CA LEU A 360 -12.87 6.38 17.74
C LEU A 360 -12.72 5.56 16.45
N ASP A 361 -13.40 4.42 16.38
CA ASP A 361 -13.38 3.45 15.27
C ASP A 361 -13.57 4.12 13.90
N PHE A 362 -14.54 5.03 13.76
CA PHE A 362 -14.72 5.76 12.51
C PHE A 362 -13.49 6.58 12.09
N PHE A 363 -12.69 7.09 13.02
CA PHE A 363 -11.50 7.91 12.74
C PHE A 363 -10.20 7.11 12.73
N HIS A 364 -10.22 5.83 13.05
CA HIS A 364 -9.03 5.01 13.17
C HIS A 364 -9.22 3.73 12.35
N ASP A 365 -8.42 3.59 11.31
CA ASP A 365 -8.36 2.37 10.51
C ASP A 365 -6.99 1.71 10.72
N GLU A 366 -6.97 0.37 10.67
CA GLU A 366 -5.76 -0.42 10.85
C GLU A 366 -5.32 -1.05 9.54
N GLU A 367 -4.02 -0.94 9.25
CA GLU A 367 -3.44 -1.61 8.10
C GLU A 367 -3.07 -3.06 8.48
N HIS A 368 -3.67 -4.02 7.76
CA HIS A 368 -3.48 -5.45 8.01
C HIS A 368 -2.94 -6.16 6.77
N HIS A 369 -1.90 -6.96 6.95
CA HIS A 369 -1.26 -7.66 5.82
C HIS A 369 -1.68 -9.12 5.65
N MET A 370 -2.37 -9.69 6.65
CA MET A 370 -2.66 -11.13 6.69
C MET A 370 -4.04 -11.54 6.14
N CYS A 371 -4.90 -10.58 5.78
CA CYS A 371 -6.23 -10.81 5.24
C CYS A 371 -6.57 -9.75 4.19
N ASN A 372 -6.68 -10.13 2.91
CA ASN A 372 -6.95 -9.20 1.80
C ASN A 372 -8.44 -8.85 1.61
N SER A 373 -9.21 -8.87 2.70
CA SER A 373 -10.63 -8.49 2.68
C SER A 373 -11.15 -8.45 4.11
N SER A 374 -11.67 -7.30 4.52
CA SER A 374 -12.81 -7.22 5.44
C SER A 374 -12.59 -7.90 6.80
N CYS A 375 -11.51 -7.56 7.50
CA CYS A 375 -11.42 -7.80 8.94
C CYS A 375 -11.21 -6.46 9.65
N SER A 376 -12.11 -5.52 9.36
CA SER A 376 -12.38 -4.32 10.15
C SER A 376 -13.86 -4.28 10.50
#